data_AF-A0A7H8V6G5-F1
#
_entry.id   AF-A0A7H8V6G5-F1
#
_cell.length_a   1.000
_cell.length_b   1.000
_cell.length_c   1.000
_cell.angle_alpha   90.00
_cell.angle_beta   90.00
_cell.angle_gamma   90.00
#
_symmetry.space_group_name_H-M   'P 1'
#
loop_
_entity.id
_entity.type
_entity.pdbx_description
1 polymer ?
#
loop_
_entity_poly.entity_id
_entity_poly.type
_entity_poly.pdbx_seq_one_letter_code
_entity_poly.pdbx_strand_id
1 'polypeptide(L)'
;MRSAMEQIFKLEEKYKQELKKIEQVEEALDSMKLDARRKTDLLSEQLLYYSRNQSTDEICRAVSKMNDNMDQFDLSFRKFFDELSEEREEITAKYRKDIERLEEEYYKRRKAENSQI
;
A
#
# COMPACT_ATOMS: atom_id res chain seq x y z
N MET A 1 9.99 -34.84 -13.60
CA MET A 1 10.07 -33.53 -14.29
C MET A 1 8.93 -32.55 -14.01
N ARG A 2 7.66 -32.95 -13.79
CA ARG A 2 6.53 -32.00 -13.59
C ARG A 2 6.46 -31.23 -12.25
N SER A 3 7.36 -31.44 -11.28
CA SER A 3 7.11 -31.00 -9.89
C SER A 3 7.61 -29.60 -9.50
N ALA A 4 8.84 -29.19 -9.87
CA ALA A 4 9.45 -27.98 -9.30
C ALA A 4 9.15 -26.71 -10.12
N MET A 5 9.27 -26.78 -11.45
CA MET A 5 8.99 -25.64 -12.32
C MET A 5 7.52 -25.22 -12.27
N GLU A 6 6.60 -26.19 -12.15
CA GLU A 6 5.17 -25.91 -12.00
C GLU A 6 4.86 -25.26 -10.63
N GLN A 7 5.62 -25.60 -9.59
CA GLN A 7 5.49 -24.97 -8.27
C GLN A 7 6.04 -23.53 -8.27
N ILE A 8 7.17 -23.29 -8.95
CA ILE A 8 7.71 -21.94 -9.15
C ILE A 8 6.68 -21.05 -9.86
N PHE A 9 6.13 -21.51 -10.98
CA PHE A 9 5.12 -20.76 -11.72
C PHE A 9 3.88 -20.43 -10.87
N LYS A 10 3.39 -21.41 -10.08
CA LYS A 10 2.25 -21.18 -9.17
C LYS A 10 2.57 -20.15 -8.08
N LEU A 11 3.80 -20.15 -7.56
CA LEU A 11 4.24 -19.17 -6.57
C LEU A 11 4.38 -17.77 -7.18
N GLU A 12 4.91 -17.64 -8.40
CA GLU A 12 5.01 -16.37 -9.10
C GLU A 12 3.62 -15.76 -9.36
N GLU A 13 2.66 -16.56 -9.82
CA GLU A 13 1.29 -16.08 -10.03
C GLU A 13 0.62 -15.67 -8.73
N LYS A 14 0.83 -16.44 -7.65
CA LYS A 14 0.30 -16.08 -6.34
C LYS A 14 0.93 -14.80 -5.80
N TYR A 15 2.24 -14.63 -5.98
CA TYR A 15 2.97 -13.41 -5.63
C TYR A 15 2.42 -12.19 -6.37
N LYS A 16 2.23 -12.28 -7.69
CA LYS A 16 1.62 -11.19 -8.49
C LYS A 16 0.22 -10.84 -7.99
N GLN A 17 -0.58 -11.83 -7.63
CA GLN A 17 -1.93 -11.59 -7.08
C GLN A 17 -1.90 -10.91 -5.72
N GLU A 18 -0.94 -11.25 -4.85
CA GLU A 18 -0.78 -10.59 -3.55
C GLU A 18 -0.28 -9.15 -3.71
N LEU A 19 0.72 -8.90 -4.56
CA LEU A 19 1.15 -7.53 -4.88
C LEU A 19 0.02 -6.67 -5.44
N LYS A 20 -0.78 -7.21 -6.35
CA LYS A 20 -1.92 -6.50 -6.92
C LYS A 20 -2.95 -6.08 -5.87
N LYS A 21 -3.11 -6.86 -4.79
CA LYS A 21 -4.01 -6.47 -3.69
C LYS A 21 -3.44 -5.30 -2.90
N ILE A 22 -2.13 -5.29 -2.64
CA ILE A 22 -1.47 -4.16 -1.98
C ILE A 22 -1.61 -2.90 -2.84
N GLU A 23 -1.32 -2.99 -4.14
CA GLU A 23 -1.48 -1.87 -5.09
C GLU A 23 -2.91 -1.30 -5.07
N GLN A 24 -3.93 -2.17 -5.05
CA GLN A 24 -5.33 -1.75 -4.96
C GLN A 24 -5.66 -1.02 -3.65
N VAL A 25 -5.05 -1.41 -2.55
CA VAL A 25 -5.23 -0.73 -1.26
C VAL A 25 -4.51 0.62 -1.27
N GLU A 26 -3.29 0.69 -1.80
CA GLU A 26 -2.54 1.94 -1.99
C GLU A 26 -3.33 2.95 -2.83
N GLU A 27 -3.88 2.52 -3.98
CA GLU A 27 -4.72 3.35 -4.85
C GLU A 27 -5.98 3.86 -4.12
N ALA A 28 -6.64 3.00 -3.33
CA ALA A 28 -7.81 3.37 -2.56
C ALA A 28 -7.46 4.41 -1.48
N LEU A 29 -6.34 4.24 -0.78
CA LEU A 29 -5.87 5.18 0.22
C LEU A 29 -5.52 6.54 -0.41
N ASP A 30 -4.82 6.56 -1.54
CA ASP A 30 -4.51 7.80 -2.25
C ASP A 30 -5.79 8.53 -2.70
N SER A 31 -6.78 7.79 -3.20
CA SER A 31 -8.09 8.35 -3.56
C SER A 31 -8.79 8.97 -2.35
N MET A 32 -8.80 8.27 -1.21
CA MET A 32 -9.40 8.76 0.04
C MET A 32 -8.70 10.02 0.54
N LYS A 33 -7.37 10.08 0.46
CA LYS A 33 -6.59 11.25 0.86
C LYS A 33 -6.91 12.48 0.01
N LEU A 34 -7.01 12.30 -1.30
CA LEU A 34 -7.38 13.37 -2.23
C LEU A 34 -8.81 13.88 -1.98
N ASP A 35 -9.75 12.95 -1.77
CA ASP A 35 -11.14 13.31 -1.47
C ASP A 35 -11.29 14.05 -0.13
N ALA A 36 -10.58 13.61 0.91
CA ALA A 36 -10.58 14.26 2.22
C ALA A 36 -10.04 15.70 2.14
N ARG A 37 -8.94 15.92 1.42
CA ARG A 37 -8.38 17.26 1.18
C ARG A 37 -9.37 18.15 0.43
N ARG A 38 -9.90 17.67 -0.69
CA ARG A 38 -10.87 18.41 -1.50
C ARG A 38 -12.11 18.84 -0.70
N LYS A 39 -12.64 17.94 0.15
CA LYS A 39 -13.80 18.24 0.99
C LYS A 39 -13.48 19.27 2.07
N THR A 40 -12.28 19.19 2.66
CA THR A 40 -11.84 20.13 3.69
C THR A 40 -11.60 21.52 3.12
N ASP A 41 -11.00 21.62 1.94
CA ASP A 41 -10.80 22.89 1.23
C ASP A 41 -12.15 23.55 0.91
N LEU A 42 -13.09 22.78 0.34
CA LEU A 42 -14.43 23.27 0.04
C LEU A 42 -15.18 23.77 1.29
N LEU A 43 -15.09 23.02 2.39
CA LEU A 43 -15.74 23.41 3.64
C LEU A 43 -15.11 24.68 4.23
N SER A 44 -13.79 24.82 4.12
CA SER A 44 -13.07 26.02 4.55
C SER A 44 -13.51 27.24 3.75
N GLU A 45 -13.62 27.11 2.43
CA GLU A 45 -14.12 28.18 1.55
C GLU A 45 -15.57 28.56 1.89
N GLN A 46 -16.43 27.58 2.13
CA GLN A 46 -17.83 27.81 2.53
C GLN A 46 -17.92 28.55 3.86
N LEU A 47 -17.16 28.13 4.87
CA LEU A 47 -17.12 28.80 6.18
C LEU A 47 -16.68 30.26 6.04
N LEU A 48 -15.66 30.52 5.24
CA LEU A 48 -15.19 31.88 4.96
C LEU A 48 -16.24 32.70 4.19
N TYR A 49 -16.93 32.12 3.21
CA TYR A 49 -17.95 32.81 2.42
C TYR A 49 -19.19 33.19 3.26
N TYR A 50 -19.69 32.28 4.10
CA TYR A 50 -20.88 32.52 4.93
C TYR A 50 -20.59 33.31 6.20
N SER A 51 -19.32 33.59 6.52
CA SER A 51 -18.89 34.36 7.69
C SER A 51 -19.32 35.83 7.72
N ARG A 52 -19.88 36.36 6.63
CA ARG A 52 -20.18 37.80 6.43
C ARG A 52 -21.01 38.46 7.55
N ASN A 53 -21.71 37.67 8.38
CA ASN A 53 -22.52 38.11 9.53
C ASN A 53 -22.20 37.38 10.86
N GLN A 54 -21.11 36.63 10.95
CA GLN A 54 -20.70 35.87 12.15
C GLN A 54 -19.42 36.44 12.75
N SER A 55 -19.14 36.11 14.03
CA SER A 55 -17.89 36.51 14.69
C SER A 55 -16.69 35.88 13.98
N THR A 56 -15.79 36.71 13.44
CA THR A 56 -14.58 36.28 12.75
C THR A 56 -13.75 35.29 13.58
N ASP A 57 -13.77 35.43 14.91
CA ASP A 57 -13.04 34.56 15.85
C ASP A 57 -13.54 33.11 15.85
N GLU A 58 -14.84 32.88 15.69
CA GLU A 58 -15.44 31.54 15.70
C GLU A 58 -15.10 30.79 14.39
N ILE A 59 -15.14 31.49 13.26
CA ILE A 59 -14.73 30.93 11.96
C ILE A 59 -13.24 30.63 11.94
N CYS A 60 -12.39 31.54 12.43
CA CYS A 60 -10.96 31.30 12.53
C CYS A 60 -10.65 30.07 13.38
N ARG A 61 -11.33 29.88 14.52
CA ARG A 61 -11.17 28.68 15.35
C ARG A 61 -11.63 27.41 14.63
N ALA A 62 -12.74 27.46 13.90
CA ALA A 62 -13.24 26.31 13.14
C ALA A 62 -12.25 25.89 12.03
N VAL A 63 -11.74 26.86 11.26
CA VAL A 63 -10.74 26.62 10.20
C VAL A 63 -9.43 26.09 10.78
N SER A 64 -8.92 26.69 11.87
CA SER A 64 -7.72 26.17 12.55
C SER A 64 -7.90 24.72 12.99
N LYS A 65 -9.04 24.38 13.59
CA LYS A 65 -9.32 23.00 14.01
C LYS A 65 -9.43 22.04 12.82
N MET A 66 -9.98 22.48 11.69
CA MET A 66 -10.02 21.67 10.47
C MET A 66 -8.62 21.39 9.93
N ASN A 67 -7.72 22.38 9.96
CA ASN A 67 -6.32 22.19 9.57
C ASN A 67 -5.60 21.21 10.51
N ASP A 68 -5.76 21.38 11.83
CA ASP A 68 -5.16 20.46 12.80
C ASP A 68 -5.63 19.01 12.58
N ASN A 69 -6.92 18.82 12.27
CA ASN A 69 -7.47 17.51 11.95
C ASN A 69 -6.87 16.93 10.65
N MET A 70 -6.62 17.77 9.64
CA MET A 70 -5.99 17.33 8.39
C MET A 70 -4.53 16.94 8.60
N ASP A 71 -3.80 17.64 9.45
CA ASP A 71 -2.42 17.26 9.80
C ASP A 71 -2.39 15.91 10.52
N GLN A 72 -3.31 15.66 11.46
CA GLN A 72 -3.43 14.36 12.13
C GLN A 72 -3.86 13.25 11.17
N PHE A 73 -4.74 13.57 10.23
CA PHE A 73 -5.15 12.65 9.17
C PHE A 73 -3.96 12.28 8.28
N ASP A 74 -3.18 13.26 7.80
CA ASP A 74 -2.00 13.03 6.97
C ASP A 74 -0.92 12.20 7.69
N LEU A 75 -0.70 12.45 8.98
CA LEU A 75 0.20 11.66 9.82
C LEU A 75 -0.26 10.20 9.95
N SER A 76 -1.57 9.99 10.16
CA SER A 76 -2.14 8.64 10.26
C SER A 76 -2.08 7.92 8.92
N PHE A 77 -2.39 8.61 7.82
CA PHE A 77 -2.27 8.06 6.47
C PHE A 77 -0.86 7.63 6.12
N ARG A 78 0.14 8.44 6.50
CA ARG A 78 1.54 8.08 6.29
C ARG A 78 1.91 6.78 6.99
N LYS A 79 1.46 6.59 8.23
CA LYS A 79 1.69 5.32 8.95
C LYS A 79 1.07 4.12 8.23
N PHE A 80 -0.14 4.25 7.71
CA PHE A 80 -0.77 3.17 6.94
C PHE A 80 0.03 2.83 5.66
N PHE A 81 0.57 3.83 4.96
CA PHE A 81 1.44 3.59 3.80
C PHE A 81 2.76 2.94 4.19
N ASP A 82 3.37 3.36 5.30
CA ASP A 82 4.60 2.75 5.82
C ASP A 82 4.34 1.26 6.16
N GLU A 83 3.24 0.96 6.85
CA GLU A 83 2.80 -0.42 7.17
C GLU A 83 2.56 -1.28 5.91
N LEU A 84 1.92 -0.72 4.88
CA LEU A 84 1.72 -1.42 3.59
C LEU A 84 3.04 -1.67 2.86
N SER A 85 3.98 -0.74 2.94
CA SER A 85 5.31 -0.91 2.35
C SER A 85 6.08 -2.03 3.07
N GLU A 86 6.00 -2.10 4.40
CA GLU A 86 6.57 -3.20 5.18
C GLU A 86 5.93 -4.55 4.82
N GLU A 87 4.60 -4.62 4.71
CA GLU A 87 3.89 -5.83 4.28
C GLU A 87 4.34 -6.29 2.88
N ARG A 88 4.48 -5.34 1.95
CA ARG A 88 4.97 -5.62 0.58
C ARG A 88 6.38 -6.20 0.60
N GLU A 89 7.27 -5.64 1.42
CA GLU A 89 8.64 -6.12 1.56
C GLU A 89 8.68 -7.52 2.17
N GLU A 90 7.89 -7.80 3.20
CA GLU A 90 7.80 -9.12 3.83
C GLU A 90 7.30 -10.18 2.83
N ILE A 91 6.23 -9.89 2.10
CA ILE A 91 5.69 -10.78 1.06
C ILE A 91 6.76 -11.02 -0.01
N THR A 92 7.40 -9.96 -0.51
CA THR A 92 8.45 -10.07 -1.53
C THR A 92 9.62 -10.95 -1.06
N ALA A 93 10.09 -10.74 0.17
CA ALA A 93 11.18 -11.52 0.74
C ALA A 93 10.81 -13.00 0.88
N LYS A 94 9.59 -13.29 1.34
CA LYS A 94 9.06 -14.65 1.47
C LYS A 94 9.03 -15.39 0.13
N TYR A 95 8.41 -14.80 -0.89
CA TYR A 95 8.29 -15.44 -2.21
C TYR A 95 9.65 -15.61 -2.88
N ARG A 96 10.54 -14.63 -2.76
CA ARG A 96 11.92 -14.73 -3.27
C ARG A 96 12.62 -15.95 -2.67
N LYS A 97 12.60 -16.09 -1.34
CA LYS A 97 13.23 -17.22 -0.64
C LYS A 97 12.63 -18.56 -1.05
N ASP A 98 11.32 -18.65 -1.19
CA ASP A 98 10.64 -19.89 -1.59
C ASP A 98 10.98 -20.28 -3.04
N ILE A 99 11.07 -19.31 -3.95
CA ILE A 99 11.48 -19.53 -5.35
C ILE A 99 12.94 -19.97 -5.42
N GLU A 100 13.86 -19.25 -4.76
CA GLU A 100 15.30 -19.58 -4.73
C GLU A 100 15.52 -21.01 -4.23
N ARG A 101 14.81 -21.44 -3.18
CA ARG A 101 14.88 -22.82 -2.67
C ARG A 101 14.45 -23.84 -3.73
N LEU A 102 13.35 -23.59 -4.44
CA LEU A 102 12.85 -24.50 -5.47
C LEU A 102 13.77 -24.55 -6.69
N GLU A 103 14.37 -23.43 -7.07
CA GLU A 103 15.38 -23.36 -8.12
C GLU A 103 16.61 -24.17 -7.74
N GLU A 104 17.14 -24.01 -6.52
CA GLU A 104 18.27 -24.81 -6.03
C GLU A 104 17.97 -26.32 -6.07
N GLU A 105 16.79 -26.73 -5.60
CA GLU A 105 16.37 -28.13 -5.64
C GLU A 105 16.31 -28.67 -7.08
N TYR A 106 15.78 -27.87 -7.99
CA TYR A 106 15.72 -28.21 -9.41
C TYR A 106 17.13 -28.39 -9.99
N TYR A 107 18.06 -27.45 -9.74
CA TYR A 107 19.44 -27.54 -10.22
C TYR A 107 20.21 -28.71 -9.61
N LYS A 108 20.06 -28.97 -8.30
CA LYS A 108 20.69 -30.12 -7.62
C LYS A 108 20.24 -31.44 -8.23
N ARG A 109 18.93 -31.62 -8.46
CA ARG A 109 18.39 -32.84 -9.08
C ARG A 109 18.85 -33.00 -10.54
N ARG A 110 18.83 -31.92 -11.32
CA ARG A 110 19.31 -31.94 -12.72
C ARG A 110 20.79 -32.31 -12.80
N LYS A 111 21.62 -31.82 -11.88
CA LYS A 111 23.05 -32.19 -11.79
C LYS A 111 23.25 -33.66 -11.42
N ALA A 112 22.44 -34.19 -10.49
CA ALA A 112 22.48 -35.59 -10.11
C ALA A 112 22.05 -36.52 -11.27
N GLU A 113 20.99 -36.18 -12.00
CA GLU A 113 20.54 -36.91 -13.19
C GLU A 113 21.62 -36.93 -14.28
N ASN A 114 22.28 -35.80 -14.52
CA ASN A 114 23.36 -35.71 -15.52
C ASN A 114 24.68 -36.41 -15.11
N SER A 115 24.87 -36.76 -13.83
CA SER A 115 26.10 -37.44 -13.35
C SER A 115 25.96 -38.96 -13.30
N GLN A 116 24.77 -39.50 -13.59
CA GLN A 116 24.49 -40.94 -13.68
C GLN A 116 24.48 -41.47 -15.12
N ILE A 117 24.71 -40.58 -16.10
CA ILE A 117 24.90 -40.87 -17.53
C ILE A 117 26.40 -40.78 -17.82
#